data_AF-A0A2A2G6R9-F1
#
_entry.id   AF-A0A2A2G6R9-F1
#
_cell.length_a   1.000
_cell.length_b   1.000
_cell.length_c   1.000
_cell.angle_alpha   90.00
_cell.angle_beta   90.00
_cell.angle_gamma   90.00
#
_symmetry.space_group_name_H-M   'P 1'
#
loop_
_entity.id
_entity.type
_entity.pdbx_description
1 polymer ?
#
loop_
_entity_poly.entity_id
_entity_poly.type
_entity_poly.pdbx_seq_one_letter_code
_entity_poly.pdbx_strand_id
1 'polypeptide(L)' 'MQKYTQLSLENRHQIKALLKAGHNQSEIARTIGVHRSTISRELKRNVDNGGST' A
#
# COMPACT_ATOMS: atom_id res chain seq x y z
N MET A 1 -19.69 -2.59 -11.51
CA MET A 1 -18.68 -1.60 -11.10
C MET A 1 -17.98 -2.12 -9.85
N GLN A 2 -16.72 -2.56 -9.95
CA GLN A 2 -15.93 -2.96 -8.78
C GLN A 2 -15.76 -1.71 -7.91
N LYS A 3 -16.45 -1.66 -6.77
CA LYS A 3 -16.29 -0.58 -5.78
C LYS A 3 -14.84 -0.61 -5.34
N TYR A 4 -14.05 0.36 -5.82
CA TYR A 4 -12.70 0.59 -5.34
C TYR A 4 -12.84 1.07 -3.89
N THR A 5 -12.79 0.13 -2.96
CA THR A 5 -12.65 0.47 -1.56
C THR A 5 -11.26 1.08 -1.42
N GLN A 6 -11.20 2.41 -1.32
CA GLN A 6 -9.97 3.12 -1.02
C GLN A 6 -9.32 2.44 0.18
N LEU A 7 -8.01 2.22 0.10
CA LEU A 7 -7.29 1.66 1.22
C LEU A 7 -7.49 2.57 2.43
N SER A 8 -8.00 2.00 3.52
CA SER A 8 -8.16 2.75 4.78
C SER A 8 -6.83 3.37 5.18
N LEU A 9 -6.88 4.53 5.82
CA LEU A 9 -5.70 5.26 6.29
C LEU A 9 -4.81 4.34 7.15
N GLU A 10 -5.43 3.55 8.02
CA GLU A 10 -4.77 2.53 8.84
C GLU A 10 -3.95 1.54 8.01
N ASN A 11 -4.56 0.94 6.99
CA ASN A 11 -3.87 0.01 6.08
C ASN A 11 -2.69 0.69 5.36
N ARG A 12 -2.80 1.97 4.98
CA ARG A 12 -1.69 2.70 4.35
C ARG A 12 -0.54 2.92 5.33
N HIS A 13 -0.84 3.28 6.58
CA HIS A 13 0.17 3.42 7.63
C HIS A 13 0.86 2.08 7.90
N GLN A 14 0.10 1.00 7.97
CA GLN A 14 0.63 -0.35 8.20
C GLN A 14 1.52 -0.81 7.04
N ILE A 15 1.14 -0.54 5.78
CA ILE A 15 2.00 -0.79 4.62
C ILE A 15 3.30 0.00 4.72
N LYS A 16 3.23 1.30 5.00
CA LYS A 16 4.42 2.16 5.14
C LYS A 16 5.35 1.68 6.26
N ALA A 17 4.80 1.29 7.41
CA ALA A 17 5.57 0.79 8.54
C ALA A 17 6.28 -0.52 8.19
N LEU A 18 5.55 -1.48 7.59
CA LEU A 18 6.11 -2.77 7.19
C LEU A 18 7.14 -2.64 6.07
N LEU A 19 6.90 -1.75 5.10
CA LEU A 19 7.85 -1.45 4.03
C LEU A 19 9.14 -0.82 4.60
N LYS A 20 9.01 0.11 5.56
CA LYS A 20 10.15 0.71 6.27
C LYS A 20 10.91 -0.32 7.12
N ALA A 21 10.23 -1.33 7.64
CA ALA A 21 10.84 -2.47 8.33
C ALA A 21 11.51 -3.49 7.38
N GLY A 22 11.44 -3.29 6.05
CA GLY A 22 12.10 -4.15 5.07
C GLY A 22 11.26 -5.33 4.58
N HIS A 23 9.98 -5.40 4.91
CA HIS A 23 9.10 -6.47 4.42
C HIS A 23 8.78 -6.32 2.93
N ASN A 24 8.63 -7.47 2.26
CA ASN A 24 8.24 -7.49 0.86
C ASN A 24 6.74 -7.29 0.67
N GLN A 25 6.34 -6.73 -0.48
CA GLN A 25 4.94 -6.45 -0.80
C GLN A 25 4.02 -7.68 -0.68
N SER A 26 4.53 -8.87 -1.00
CA SER A 26 3.79 -10.13 -0.86
C SER A 26 3.51 -10.50 0.60
N GLU A 27 4.44 -10.24 1.51
CA GLU A 27 4.28 -10.49 2.94
C GLU A 27 3.29 -9.49 3.53
N ILE A 28 3.45 -8.21 3.18
CA ILE A 28 2.56 -7.12 3.59
C ILE A 28 1.12 -7.39 3.15
N ALA A 29 0.94 -7.86 1.90
CA ALA A 29 -0.35 -8.25 1.36
C ALA A 29 -1.00 -9.38 2.20
N ARG A 30 -0.21 -10.39 2.59
CA ARG A 30 -0.67 -11.49 3.45
C ARG A 30 -1.01 -11.04 4.86
N THR A 31 -0.20 -10.16 5.44
CA THR A 31 -0.39 -9.62 6.79
C THR A 31 -1.63 -8.74 6.90
N ILE A 32 -1.88 -7.89 5.91
CA ILE A 32 -3.02 -6.95 5.91
C ILE A 32 -4.28 -7.62 5.31
N GLY A 33 -4.14 -8.76 4.63
CA GLY A 33 -5.26 -9.45 3.98
C GLY A 33 -5.75 -8.75 2.70
N VAL A 34 -4.86 -8.03 2.01
CA VAL A 34 -5.18 -7.34 0.75
C VAL A 34 -4.43 -7.95 -0.42
N HIS A 35 -4.92 -7.73 -1.63
CA HIS A 35 -4.25 -8.24 -2.82
C HIS A 35 -2.92 -7.52 -3.08
N ARG A 36 -1.91 -8.24 -3.60
CA ARG A 36 -0.61 -7.64 -3.96
C ARG A 36 -0.73 -6.45 -4.92
N SER A 37 -1.70 -6.49 -5.85
CA SER A 37 -1.96 -5.38 -6.78
C SER A 37 -2.47 -4.13 -6.06
N THR A 38 -3.14 -4.30 -4.92
CA THR A 38 -3.60 -3.19 -4.08
C THR A 38 -2.41 -2.49 -3.43
N ILE A 39 -1.46 -3.25 -2.87
CA ILE A 39 -0.21 -2.72 -2.32
C ILE A 39 0.59 -1.98 -3.40
N SER A 40 0.82 -2.62 -4.56
CA SER A 40 1.57 -2.03 -5.67
C SER A 40 0.99 -0.70 -6.15
N ARG A 41 -0.34 -0.58 -6.22
CA ARG A 41 -1.03 0.65 -6.65
C ARG A 41 -1.01 1.74 -5.59
N GLU A 42 -1.02 1.37 -4.31
CA GLU A 42 -0.78 2.30 -3.20
C GLU A 42 0.64 2.88 -3.30
N LEU A 43 1.64 2.01 -3.42
CA LEU A 43 3.04 2.42 -3.55
C LEU A 43 3.25 3.35 -4.75
N LYS A 44 2.64 3.03 -5.89
CA LYS A 44 2.67 3.88 -7.09
C LYS A 44 2.04 5.25 -6.86
N ARG A 45 0.93 5.34 -6.12
CA ARG A 45 0.30 6.62 -5.74
C ARG A 45 1.15 7.42 -4.76
N ASN A 46 1.87 6.76 -3.85
CA ASN A 46 2.74 7.44 -2.90
C ASN A 46 3.95 8.10 -3.60
N VAL A 47 4.48 7.47 -4.65
CA VAL A 47 5.58 8.05 -5.46
C VAL A 47 5.14 9.27 -6.26
N ASP A 48 3.94 9.25 -6.83
CA ASP A 48 3.37 10.36 -7.62
C ASP A 48 3.13 11.63 -6.79
N ASN A 49 2.84 11.50 -5.49
CA ASN A 49 2.62 12.65 -4.60
C ASN A 49 3.91 13.17 -3.94
N GLY A 50 5.08 12.61 -4.28
CA GLY A 50 6.37 12.96 -3.69
C GLY A 50 7.34 13.70 -4.62
N GLY A 51 6.88 14.15 -5.79
CA GLY A 51 7.73 14.79 -6.80
C GLY A 51 7.08 16.02 -7.42
N SER A 52 7.05 17.14 -6.68
CA SER A 52 7.00 18.51 -7.22
C SER A 52 7.33 19.49 -6.09
N THR A 53 8.61 19.57 -5.71
CA THR A 53 9.28 20.78 -5.22
C THR A 53 10.76 20.64 -5.54
#